data_AF-A0AAF0E4K8-F1
#
_entry.id   AF-A0AAF0E4K8-F1
#
_cell.length_a   1.000
_cell.length_b   1.000
_cell.length_c   1.000
_cell.angle_alpha   90.00
_cell.angle_beta   90.00
_cell.angle_gamma   90.00
#
_symmetry.space_group_name_H-M   'P 1'
#
loop_
_entity.id
_entity.type
_entity.pdbx_description
1 polymer ?
#
loop_
_entity_poly.entity_id
_entity_poly.type
_entity_poly.pdbx_seq_one_letter_code
_entity_poly.pdbx_strand_id
1 'polypeptide(L)'
;MNTAANFLSRFAVPLGMSALAIQASMYDVPGGYRAVMFDRFAGVKDRATNEGTHFLVPWLQRAILYDVRIKPRTISTTTGSKDLQMVTLSLRVLSRPDVAHLPKIYQSLGLDYDERVLPSIGNEVLKATVAQFDAAELITQREVVSARIREDLLNRAREFNIVLEDVSITHLTFGQEFTKAVEQKQIAQQDAERAKFVVEKAEQERQASVIRAEGEAEGAGLITRALDKAGDGLLTMRRIEASQQIAKTLSGAKNVSYLPSSGNILESNPPAAHLRFLRASMRLNEHTVLRGERVVLVPYSREHVETYHAWMQDPALQAQTASEPLTLDEEYAMQQSWRDDDDKLTFIVLALARDVPRDADTSTLLSACAMAGDVNVFLTPRFSDDEDAPPNTYAEMEVMIAEHAWRRRGLGREALQMLLHYITQAAGPPFPLDPTRLFARISMENAPSIALFEQLGFQAVKENTVFEEVEMAVVDAARLRTTAPVAVLTWP
;
A
#
# COMPACT_ATOMS: atom_id res chain seq x y z
N MET A 1 -58.94 -52.03 60.93
CA MET A 1 -58.07 -51.12 60.14
C MET A 1 -57.54 -51.77 58.84
N ASN A 2 -57.43 -53.10 58.73
CA ASN A 2 -56.81 -53.75 57.54
C ASN A 2 -57.69 -53.84 56.28
N THR A 3 -59.02 -53.80 56.40
CA THR A 3 -59.92 -53.95 55.24
C THR A 3 -59.96 -52.69 54.37
N ALA A 4 -59.90 -51.51 54.99
CA ALA A 4 -59.83 -50.22 54.28
C ALA A 4 -58.51 -50.05 53.54
N ALA A 5 -57.39 -50.46 54.15
CA ALA A 5 -56.07 -50.44 53.52
C ALA A 5 -55.98 -51.38 52.30
N ASN A 6 -56.58 -52.59 52.39
CA ASN A 6 -56.62 -53.53 51.26
C ASN A 6 -57.56 -53.09 50.13
N PHE A 7 -58.63 -52.36 50.45
CA PHE A 7 -59.50 -51.78 49.43
C PHE A 7 -58.80 -50.59 48.72
N LEU A 8 -58.18 -49.70 49.49
CA LEU A 8 -57.39 -48.59 48.96
C LEU A 8 -56.20 -49.07 48.10
N SER A 9 -55.45 -50.08 48.52
CA SER A 9 -54.30 -50.59 47.76
C SER A 9 -54.70 -51.25 46.43
N ARG A 10 -55.85 -51.92 46.38
CA ARG A 10 -56.40 -52.53 45.15
C ARG A 10 -56.71 -51.51 44.06
N PHE A 11 -57.09 -50.28 44.41
CA PHE A 11 -57.32 -49.20 43.46
C PHE A 11 -56.09 -48.30 43.27
N ALA A 12 -55.28 -48.11 44.32
CA ALA A 12 -54.11 -47.22 44.26
C ALA A 12 -53.00 -47.73 43.33
N VAL A 13 -52.75 -49.04 43.27
CA VAL A 13 -51.74 -49.63 42.37
C VAL A 13 -52.09 -49.43 40.89
N PRO A 14 -53.29 -49.78 40.39
CA PRO A 14 -53.65 -49.53 39.00
C PRO A 14 -53.78 -48.03 38.68
N LEU A 15 -54.23 -47.19 39.63
CA LEU A 15 -54.20 -45.72 39.47
C LEU A 15 -52.77 -45.18 39.35
N GLY A 16 -51.85 -45.66 40.16
CA GLY A 16 -50.44 -45.28 40.08
C GLY A 16 -49.79 -45.72 38.78
N MET A 17 -50.00 -46.98 38.35
CA MET A 17 -49.46 -47.46 37.07
C MET A 17 -50.06 -46.73 35.87
N SER A 18 -51.35 -46.40 35.90
CA SER A 18 -51.98 -45.62 34.82
C SER A 18 -51.49 -44.18 34.79
N ALA A 19 -51.30 -43.53 35.94
CA ALA A 19 -50.69 -42.21 36.02
C ALA A 19 -49.25 -42.19 35.47
N LEU A 20 -48.43 -43.19 35.85
CA LEU A 20 -47.07 -43.35 35.32
C LEU A 20 -47.06 -43.64 33.81
N ALA A 21 -47.99 -44.47 33.33
CA ALA A 21 -48.13 -44.76 31.91
C ALA A 21 -48.52 -43.51 31.11
N ILE A 22 -49.47 -42.71 31.60
CA ILE A 22 -49.86 -41.43 30.98
C ILE A 22 -48.66 -40.47 30.98
N GLN A 23 -47.98 -40.32 32.10
CA GLN A 23 -46.81 -39.45 32.21
C GLN A 23 -45.68 -39.88 31.27
N ALA A 24 -45.39 -41.17 31.18
CA ALA A 24 -44.38 -41.70 30.26
C ALA A 24 -44.81 -41.60 28.78
N SER A 25 -46.12 -41.56 28.52
CA SER A 25 -46.68 -41.42 27.17
C SER A 25 -46.70 -39.99 26.68
N MET A 26 -46.59 -39.00 27.56
CA MET A 26 -46.58 -37.60 27.17
C MET A 26 -45.17 -37.16 26.77
N TYR A 27 -45.08 -36.41 25.68
CA TYR A 27 -43.86 -35.73 25.28
C TYR A 27 -44.18 -34.34 24.73
N ASP A 28 -43.28 -33.41 24.95
CA ASP A 28 -43.43 -32.03 24.52
C ASP A 28 -42.53 -31.73 23.33
N VAL A 29 -43.09 -31.09 22.31
CA VAL A 29 -42.34 -30.56 21.18
C VAL A 29 -42.19 -29.05 21.38
N PRO A 30 -40.98 -28.55 21.68
CA PRO A 30 -40.74 -27.13 21.89
C PRO A 30 -40.97 -26.32 20.60
N GLY A 31 -41.28 -25.02 20.75
CA GLY A 31 -41.48 -24.12 19.62
C GLY A 31 -40.27 -24.06 18.69
N GLY A 32 -40.50 -24.13 17.39
CA GLY A 32 -39.44 -24.20 16.37
C GLY A 32 -38.79 -25.58 16.20
N TYR A 33 -39.31 -26.61 16.86
CA TYR A 33 -38.99 -28.01 16.57
C TYR A 33 -40.20 -28.72 15.96
N ARG A 34 -39.93 -29.83 15.27
CA ARG A 34 -40.93 -30.78 14.80
C ARG A 34 -40.49 -32.19 15.18
N ALA A 35 -41.43 -33.06 15.54
CA ALA A 35 -41.08 -34.43 15.91
C ALA A 35 -41.35 -35.40 14.77
N VAL A 36 -40.33 -36.16 14.40
CA VAL A 36 -40.46 -37.32 13.51
C VAL A 36 -40.68 -38.56 14.37
N MET A 37 -41.80 -39.25 14.15
CA MET A 37 -42.19 -40.39 14.96
C MET A 37 -41.61 -41.68 14.39
N PHE A 38 -40.79 -42.37 15.18
CA PHE A 38 -40.31 -43.72 14.88
C PHE A 38 -41.13 -44.75 15.64
N ASP A 39 -41.70 -45.71 14.93
CA ASP A 39 -42.42 -46.86 15.46
C ASP A 39 -41.57 -48.13 15.29
N ARG A 40 -41.46 -48.98 16.31
CA ARG A 40 -40.62 -50.18 16.25
C ARG A 40 -41.11 -51.24 15.25
N PHE A 41 -42.41 -51.27 14.92
CA PHE A 41 -42.95 -52.23 13.96
C PHE A 41 -43.08 -51.67 12.54
N ALA A 42 -43.45 -50.40 12.41
CA ALA A 42 -43.72 -49.76 11.11
C ALA A 42 -42.58 -48.86 10.61
N GLY A 43 -41.56 -48.61 11.43
CA GLY A 43 -40.49 -47.68 11.11
C GLY A 43 -40.90 -46.22 11.29
N VAL A 44 -40.33 -45.31 10.49
CA VAL A 44 -40.60 -43.88 10.58
C VAL A 44 -41.96 -43.55 9.94
N LYS A 45 -42.83 -42.83 10.67
CA LYS A 45 -44.13 -42.38 10.16
C LYS A 45 -44.00 -41.22 9.17
N ASP A 46 -44.88 -41.18 8.17
CA ASP A 46 -44.84 -40.19 7.08
C ASP A 46 -45.25 -38.77 7.46
N ARG A 47 -45.82 -38.55 8.64
CA ARG A 47 -46.25 -37.22 9.11
C ARG A 47 -45.40 -36.75 10.27
N ALA A 48 -44.85 -35.55 10.15
CA ALA A 48 -44.19 -34.86 11.24
C ALA A 48 -45.25 -34.25 12.19
N THR A 49 -44.96 -34.33 13.49
CA THR A 49 -45.79 -33.76 14.54
C THR A 49 -45.39 -32.30 14.79
N ASN A 50 -46.39 -31.44 14.97
CA ASN A 50 -46.21 -30.01 15.26
C ASN A 50 -45.77 -29.75 16.70
N GLU A 51 -45.53 -28.48 17.02
CA GLU A 51 -45.24 -28.03 18.39
C GLU A 51 -46.41 -28.25 19.36
N GLY A 52 -46.09 -28.49 20.63
CA GLY A 52 -47.07 -28.77 21.70
C GLY A 52 -46.90 -30.14 22.36
N THR A 53 -47.77 -30.43 23.33
CA THR A 53 -47.78 -31.71 24.07
C THR A 53 -48.52 -32.78 23.28
N HIS A 54 -47.86 -33.91 23.06
CA HIS A 54 -48.38 -35.02 22.27
C HIS A 54 -48.21 -36.34 23.02
N PHE A 55 -48.94 -37.37 22.58
CA PHE A 55 -48.88 -38.70 23.17
C PHE A 55 -48.11 -39.66 22.25
N LEU A 56 -47.23 -40.46 22.85
CA LEU A 56 -46.53 -41.57 22.25
C LEU A 56 -46.74 -42.83 23.10
N VAL A 57 -46.60 -44.01 22.51
CA VAL A 57 -46.66 -45.27 23.26
C VAL A 57 -45.27 -45.62 23.80
N PRO A 58 -45.01 -45.53 25.12
CA PRO A 58 -43.68 -45.72 25.70
C PRO A 58 -43.24 -47.16 25.50
N TRP A 59 -42.10 -47.40 24.84
CA TRP A 59 -41.51 -48.68 24.39
C TRP A 59 -41.64 -49.01 22.89
N LEU A 60 -42.65 -48.43 22.23
CA LEU A 60 -43.05 -48.76 20.85
C LEU A 60 -42.73 -47.58 19.93
N GLN A 61 -42.98 -46.37 20.42
CA GLN A 61 -42.76 -45.15 19.67
C GLN A 61 -41.67 -44.31 20.32
N ARG A 62 -40.87 -43.68 19.48
CA ARG A 62 -39.83 -42.72 19.87
C ARG A 62 -39.99 -41.46 19.05
N ALA A 63 -40.18 -40.33 19.73
CA ALA A 63 -40.20 -39.02 19.11
C ALA A 63 -38.77 -38.52 18.90
N ILE A 64 -38.42 -38.19 17.66
CA ILE A 64 -37.12 -37.64 17.30
C ILE A 64 -37.34 -36.16 16.99
N LEU A 65 -36.78 -35.29 17.85
CA LEU A 65 -36.92 -33.85 17.71
C LEU A 65 -35.98 -33.34 16.62
N TYR A 66 -36.56 -32.61 15.67
CA TYR A 66 -35.87 -31.99 14.55
C TYR A 66 -36.00 -30.47 14.65
N ASP A 67 -34.87 -29.77 14.57
CA ASP A 67 -34.85 -28.31 14.59
C ASP A 67 -35.20 -27.81 13.19
N VAL A 68 -36.30 -27.05 13.08
CA VAL A 68 -36.79 -26.49 11.82
C VAL A 68 -36.51 -24.99 11.68
N ARG A 69 -35.72 -24.42 12.60
CA ARG A 69 -35.31 -23.02 12.54
C ARG A 69 -34.28 -22.81 11.43
N ILE A 70 -34.21 -21.56 10.98
CA ILE A 70 -33.21 -21.13 9.99
C ILE A 70 -31.83 -21.18 10.66
N LYS A 71 -30.90 -21.90 10.03
CA LYS A 71 -29.51 -21.98 10.48
C LYS A 71 -28.57 -21.38 9.43
N PRO A 72 -27.66 -20.47 9.83
CA PRO A 72 -26.61 -20.00 8.95
C PRO A 72 -25.50 -21.04 8.83
N ARG A 73 -25.01 -21.25 7.62
CA ARG A 73 -23.81 -22.04 7.36
C ARG A 73 -22.93 -21.34 6.34
N THR A 74 -21.63 -21.37 6.58
CA THR A 74 -20.64 -20.84 5.64
C THR A 74 -19.98 -22.00 4.90
N ILE A 75 -19.93 -21.91 3.59
CA ILE A 75 -19.28 -22.87 2.69
C ILE A 75 -18.18 -22.13 1.96
N SER A 76 -16.95 -22.61 2.06
CA SER A 76 -15.82 -22.07 1.32
C SER A 76 -15.33 -23.08 0.29
N THR A 77 -15.05 -22.60 -0.92
CA THR A 77 -14.45 -23.41 -1.98
C THR A 77 -13.41 -22.58 -2.73
N THR A 78 -12.34 -23.25 -3.15
CA THR A 78 -11.37 -22.70 -4.08
C THR A 78 -11.58 -23.38 -5.43
N THR A 79 -11.75 -22.59 -6.48
CA THR A 79 -12.04 -23.07 -7.84
C THR A 79 -11.43 -22.15 -8.90
N GLY A 80 -11.25 -22.67 -10.11
CA GLY A 80 -10.77 -21.90 -11.25
C GLY A 80 -11.92 -21.17 -11.94
N SER A 81 -11.68 -19.91 -12.32
CA SER A 81 -12.54 -19.17 -13.25
C SER A 81 -12.38 -19.65 -14.69
N LYS A 82 -13.17 -19.10 -15.61
CA LYS A 82 -13.11 -19.40 -17.04
C LYS A 82 -11.75 -19.10 -17.68
N ASP A 83 -11.06 -18.06 -17.19
CA ASP A 83 -9.71 -17.66 -17.58
C ASP A 83 -8.60 -18.34 -16.75
N LEU A 84 -8.92 -19.47 -16.09
CA LEU A 84 -7.99 -20.31 -15.32
C LEU A 84 -7.35 -19.60 -14.11
N GLN A 85 -7.98 -18.56 -13.57
CA GLN A 85 -7.53 -17.92 -12.34
C GLN A 85 -8.11 -18.62 -11.12
N MET A 86 -7.27 -18.80 -10.10
CA MET A 86 -7.70 -19.40 -8.84
C MET A 86 -8.47 -18.39 -8.00
N VAL A 87 -9.73 -18.70 -7.71
CA VAL A 87 -10.65 -17.89 -6.91
C VAL A 87 -11.06 -18.67 -5.68
N THR A 88 -10.91 -18.05 -4.51
CA THR A 88 -11.46 -18.56 -3.25
C THR A 88 -12.73 -17.79 -2.93
N LEU A 89 -13.85 -18.53 -2.83
CA LEU A 89 -15.15 -17.96 -2.58
C LEU A 89 -15.77 -18.58 -1.33
N SER A 90 -16.33 -17.72 -0.47
CA SER A 90 -17.08 -18.11 0.71
C SER A 90 -18.52 -17.66 0.60
N LEU A 91 -19.43 -18.61 0.73
CA LEU A 91 -20.88 -18.41 0.63
C LEU A 91 -21.50 -18.60 2.00
N ARG A 92 -22.35 -17.66 2.44
CA ARG A 92 -23.26 -17.85 3.56
C ARG A 92 -24.60 -18.29 3.04
N VAL A 93 -25.09 -19.40 3.57
CA VAL A 93 -26.38 -19.99 3.22
C VAL A 93 -27.23 -20.04 4.49
N LEU A 94 -28.43 -19.47 4.42
CA LEU A 94 -29.45 -19.62 5.45
C LEU A 94 -30.39 -20.73 5.01
N SER A 95 -30.42 -21.83 5.75
CA SER A 95 -31.19 -23.02 5.37
C SER A 95 -32.08 -23.52 6.50
N ARG A 96 -33.17 -24.18 6.12
CA ARG A 96 -34.04 -24.95 7.01
C ARG A 96 -34.59 -26.17 6.26
N PRO A 97 -35.01 -27.23 6.96
CA PRO A 97 -35.57 -28.39 6.30
C PRO A 97 -37.03 -28.11 5.89
N ASP A 98 -37.50 -28.75 4.82
CA ASP A 98 -38.92 -28.70 4.47
C ASP A 98 -39.75 -29.53 5.46
N VAL A 99 -40.65 -28.85 6.18
CA VAL A 99 -41.51 -29.45 7.21
C VAL A 99 -42.39 -30.57 6.65
N ALA A 100 -42.85 -30.45 5.40
CA ALA A 100 -43.71 -31.46 4.78
C ALA A 100 -42.99 -32.79 4.53
N HIS A 101 -41.68 -32.74 4.29
CA HIS A 101 -40.86 -33.88 3.90
C HIS A 101 -39.85 -34.32 4.97
N LEU A 102 -39.95 -33.79 6.20
CA LEU A 102 -39.07 -34.11 7.33
C LEU A 102 -38.83 -35.62 7.55
N PRO A 103 -39.84 -36.51 7.48
CA PRO A 103 -39.61 -37.95 7.64
C PRO A 103 -38.69 -38.53 6.56
N LYS A 104 -38.81 -38.07 5.31
CA LYS A 104 -37.94 -38.49 4.20
C LYS A 104 -36.51 -37.95 4.37
N ILE A 105 -36.37 -36.71 4.82
CA ILE A 105 -35.07 -36.10 5.13
C ILE A 105 -34.37 -36.91 6.23
N TYR A 106 -35.08 -37.26 7.30
CA TYR A 106 -34.53 -38.06 8.38
C TYR A 106 -34.10 -39.46 7.92
N GLN A 107 -34.88 -40.13 7.06
CA GLN A 107 -34.54 -41.46 6.54
C GLN A 107 -33.34 -41.45 5.60
N SER A 108 -33.20 -40.43 4.76
CA SER A 108 -32.16 -40.35 3.72
C SER A 108 -30.87 -39.68 4.19
N LEU A 109 -30.99 -38.60 4.95
CA LEU A 109 -29.87 -37.72 5.34
C LEU A 109 -29.56 -37.79 6.84
N GLY A 110 -30.55 -38.10 7.67
CA GLY A 110 -30.41 -38.15 9.13
C GLY A 110 -30.67 -36.81 9.81
N LEU A 111 -30.09 -36.62 11.00
CA LEU A 111 -30.19 -35.37 11.79
C LEU A 111 -29.24 -34.29 11.26
N ASP A 112 -28.07 -34.68 10.75
CA ASP A 112 -27.02 -33.77 10.26
C ASP A 112 -27.11 -33.54 8.74
N TYR A 113 -28.34 -33.31 8.27
CA TYR A 113 -28.66 -33.17 6.84
C TYR A 113 -27.93 -31.98 6.21
N ASP A 114 -27.80 -30.88 6.95
CA ASP A 114 -27.17 -29.64 6.54
C ASP A 114 -25.64 -29.80 6.43
N GLU A 115 -25.02 -30.52 7.36
CA GLU A 115 -23.57 -30.78 7.33
C GLU A 115 -23.15 -31.67 6.17
N ARG A 116 -23.99 -32.64 5.82
CA ARG A 116 -23.69 -33.63 4.77
C ARG A 116 -23.97 -33.10 3.38
N VAL A 117 -25.09 -32.40 3.18
CA VAL A 117 -25.55 -32.02 1.83
C VAL A 117 -25.04 -30.66 1.40
N LEU A 118 -25.13 -29.64 2.27
CA LEU A 118 -24.87 -28.25 1.85
C LEU A 118 -23.44 -28.02 1.33
N PRO A 119 -22.38 -28.53 1.97
CA PRO A 119 -21.03 -28.39 1.42
C PRO A 119 -20.86 -29.09 0.06
N SER A 120 -21.52 -30.23 -0.13
CA SER A 120 -21.43 -31.00 -1.38
C SER A 120 -22.07 -30.23 -2.54
N ILE A 121 -23.34 -29.84 -2.39
CA ILE A 121 -24.06 -29.09 -3.42
C ILE A 121 -23.47 -27.69 -3.62
N GLY A 122 -23.00 -27.05 -2.54
CA GLY A 122 -22.35 -25.75 -2.59
C GLY A 122 -21.08 -25.80 -3.41
N ASN A 123 -20.20 -26.78 -3.15
CA ASN A 123 -18.97 -26.93 -3.91
C ASN A 123 -19.23 -27.29 -5.38
N GLU A 124 -20.23 -28.13 -5.67
CA GLU A 124 -20.63 -28.47 -7.04
C GLU A 124 -21.10 -27.24 -7.82
N VAL A 125 -22.09 -26.51 -7.27
CA VAL A 125 -22.67 -25.32 -7.91
C VAL A 125 -21.62 -24.22 -8.05
N LEU A 126 -20.85 -23.94 -6.99
CA LEU A 126 -19.82 -22.91 -7.05
C LEU A 126 -18.78 -23.20 -8.14
N LYS A 127 -18.29 -24.43 -8.24
CA LYS A 127 -17.34 -24.83 -9.30
C LYS A 127 -17.96 -24.70 -10.70
N ALA A 128 -19.22 -25.10 -10.86
CA ALA A 128 -19.91 -25.04 -12.14
C ALA A 128 -20.20 -23.60 -12.59
N THR A 129 -20.64 -22.73 -11.68
CA THR A 129 -20.96 -21.33 -12.01
C THR A 129 -19.70 -20.50 -12.19
N VAL A 130 -18.71 -20.60 -11.29
CA VAL A 130 -17.48 -19.78 -11.37
C VAL A 130 -16.67 -20.09 -12.63
N ALA A 131 -16.66 -21.34 -13.09
CA ALA A 131 -15.99 -21.73 -14.34
C ALA A 131 -16.61 -21.11 -15.61
N GLN A 132 -17.79 -20.47 -15.52
CA GLN A 132 -18.45 -19.82 -16.66
C GLN A 132 -18.10 -18.33 -16.79
N PHE A 133 -17.55 -17.72 -15.73
CA PHE A 133 -17.24 -16.29 -15.68
C PHE A 133 -15.74 -16.06 -15.62
N ASP A 134 -15.29 -14.96 -16.21
CA ASP A 134 -13.90 -14.52 -16.08
C ASP A 134 -13.66 -13.88 -14.70
N ALA A 135 -12.41 -13.89 -14.21
CA ALA A 135 -12.07 -13.34 -12.91
C ALA A 135 -12.50 -11.87 -12.73
N ALA A 136 -12.39 -11.06 -13.79
CA ALA A 136 -12.82 -9.65 -13.79
C ALA A 136 -14.35 -9.48 -13.70
N GLU A 137 -15.12 -10.41 -14.30
CA GLU A 137 -16.59 -10.38 -14.26
C GLU A 137 -17.11 -10.72 -12.85
N LEU A 138 -16.40 -11.57 -12.11
CA LEU A 138 -16.73 -11.89 -10.72
C LEU A 138 -16.64 -10.68 -9.78
N ILE A 139 -15.84 -9.67 -10.13
CA ILE A 139 -15.73 -8.40 -9.42
C ILE A 139 -16.80 -7.43 -9.90
N THR A 140 -16.86 -7.21 -11.22
CA THR A 140 -17.69 -6.15 -11.82
C THR A 140 -19.18 -6.51 -11.86
N GLN A 141 -19.52 -7.78 -12.07
CA GLN A 141 -20.90 -8.29 -12.21
C GLN A 141 -21.29 -9.22 -11.06
N ARG A 142 -20.79 -8.94 -9.85
CA ARG A 142 -21.01 -9.78 -8.66
C ARG A 142 -22.50 -10.06 -8.39
N GLU A 143 -23.39 -9.10 -8.66
CA GLU A 143 -24.83 -9.27 -8.45
C GLU A 143 -25.43 -10.35 -9.36
N VAL A 144 -25.04 -10.37 -10.64
CA VAL A 144 -25.50 -11.36 -11.63
C VAL A 144 -25.01 -12.75 -11.24
N VAL A 145 -23.73 -12.87 -10.87
CA VAL A 145 -23.14 -14.13 -10.42
C VAL A 145 -23.82 -14.63 -9.14
N SER A 146 -24.06 -13.73 -8.17
CA SER A 146 -24.75 -14.06 -6.92
C SER A 146 -26.18 -14.56 -7.16
N ALA A 147 -26.92 -13.90 -8.05
CA ALA A 147 -28.27 -14.32 -8.45
C ALA A 147 -28.24 -15.70 -9.11
N ARG A 148 -27.25 -15.96 -9.97
CA ARG A 148 -27.11 -17.25 -10.64
C ARG A 148 -26.78 -18.38 -9.67
N ILE A 149 -25.79 -18.18 -8.79
CA ILE A 149 -25.44 -19.14 -7.74
C ILE A 149 -26.66 -19.44 -6.87
N ARG A 150 -27.44 -18.41 -6.49
CA ARG A 150 -28.65 -18.57 -5.69
C ARG A 150 -29.69 -19.44 -6.41
N GLU A 151 -29.97 -19.19 -7.69
CA GLU A 151 -30.92 -19.98 -8.48
C GLU A 151 -30.50 -21.45 -8.57
N ASP A 152 -29.25 -21.70 -8.95
CA ASP A 152 -28.71 -23.05 -9.14
C ASP A 152 -28.67 -23.82 -7.81
N LEU A 153 -28.26 -23.17 -6.71
CA LEU A 153 -28.24 -23.76 -5.37
C LEU A 153 -29.66 -24.04 -4.83
N LEU A 154 -30.63 -23.16 -5.09
CA LEU A 154 -32.03 -23.38 -4.73
C LEU A 154 -32.62 -24.58 -5.44
N ASN A 155 -32.36 -24.72 -6.76
CA ASN A 155 -32.84 -25.86 -7.53
C ASN A 155 -32.23 -27.17 -7.02
N ARG A 156 -30.92 -27.18 -6.74
CA ARG A 156 -30.24 -28.36 -6.20
C ARG A 156 -30.70 -28.72 -4.78
N ALA A 157 -30.90 -27.74 -3.91
CA ALA A 157 -31.35 -27.97 -2.53
C ALA A 157 -32.78 -28.53 -2.46
N ARG A 158 -33.66 -28.17 -3.40
CA ARG A 158 -35.04 -28.69 -3.48
C ARG A 158 -35.07 -30.20 -3.72
N GLU A 159 -34.14 -30.76 -4.47
CA GLU A 159 -34.06 -32.22 -4.68
C GLU A 159 -33.84 -32.99 -3.36
N PHE A 160 -33.16 -32.37 -2.40
CA PHE A 160 -32.94 -32.90 -1.06
C PHE A 160 -33.99 -32.47 -0.04
N ASN A 161 -35.05 -31.76 -0.46
CA ASN A 161 -36.10 -31.20 0.39
C ASN A 161 -35.55 -30.20 1.43
N ILE A 162 -34.50 -29.46 1.09
CA ILE A 162 -33.93 -28.40 1.91
C ILE A 162 -34.36 -27.05 1.34
N VAL A 163 -34.89 -26.17 2.19
CA VAL A 163 -35.29 -24.81 1.80
C VAL A 163 -34.17 -23.85 2.15
N LEU A 164 -33.72 -23.08 1.16
CA LEU A 164 -32.77 -21.98 1.36
C LEU A 164 -33.56 -20.67 1.40
N GLU A 165 -33.40 -19.92 2.48
CA GLU A 165 -34.05 -18.62 2.69
C GLU A 165 -33.21 -17.49 2.09
N ASP A 166 -31.89 -17.56 2.26
CA ASP A 166 -30.94 -16.63 1.64
C ASP A 166 -29.64 -17.32 1.29
N VAL A 167 -29.02 -16.81 0.22
CA VAL A 167 -27.72 -17.25 -0.29
C VAL A 167 -26.95 -15.98 -0.64
N SER A 168 -25.81 -15.78 0.02
CA SER A 168 -25.01 -14.57 -0.12
C SER A 168 -23.51 -14.86 -0.14
N ILE A 169 -22.78 -14.28 -1.09
CA ILE A 169 -21.31 -14.35 -1.15
C ILE A 169 -20.76 -13.44 -0.05
N THR A 170 -20.03 -14.00 0.91
CA THR A 170 -19.38 -13.23 1.99
C THR A 170 -18.01 -12.74 1.59
N HIS A 171 -17.12 -13.65 1.19
CA HIS A 171 -15.74 -13.36 0.82
C HIS A 171 -15.45 -13.88 -0.58
N LEU A 172 -14.74 -13.07 -1.36
CA LEU A 172 -14.28 -13.41 -2.69
C LEU A 172 -12.85 -12.89 -2.81
N THR A 173 -11.91 -13.81 -3.00
CA THR A 173 -10.48 -13.50 -3.00
C THR A 173 -9.82 -14.18 -4.17
N PHE A 174 -8.99 -13.44 -4.88
CA PHE A 174 -8.17 -13.93 -5.99
C PHE A 174 -6.76 -14.27 -5.48
N GLY A 175 -6.01 -15.06 -6.27
CA GLY A 175 -4.58 -15.26 -6.02
C GLY A 175 -3.83 -13.93 -5.96
N GLN A 176 -2.81 -13.82 -5.10
CA GLN A 176 -2.07 -12.56 -4.90
C GLN A 176 -1.44 -12.03 -6.20
N GLU A 177 -1.00 -12.91 -7.08
CA GLU A 177 -0.43 -12.54 -8.39
C GLU A 177 -1.45 -11.83 -9.28
N PHE A 178 -2.69 -12.32 -9.33
CA PHE A 178 -3.75 -11.70 -10.10
C PHE A 178 -4.13 -10.33 -9.53
N THR A 179 -4.29 -10.21 -8.21
CA THR A 179 -4.58 -8.93 -7.56
C THR A 179 -3.50 -7.89 -7.88
N LYS A 180 -2.22 -8.26 -7.74
CA LYS A 180 -1.10 -7.39 -8.10
C LYS A 180 -1.11 -6.99 -9.57
N ALA A 181 -1.37 -7.94 -10.48
CA ALA A 181 -1.41 -7.67 -11.92
C ALA A 181 -2.57 -6.73 -12.30
N VAL A 182 -3.74 -6.88 -11.66
CA VAL A 182 -4.89 -5.99 -11.86
C VAL A 182 -4.59 -4.59 -11.34
N GLU A 183 -4.00 -4.47 -10.15
CA GLU A 183 -3.57 -3.19 -9.58
C GLU A 183 -2.54 -2.50 -10.47
N GLN A 184 -1.51 -3.23 -10.92
CA GLN A 184 -0.49 -2.71 -11.84
C GLN A 184 -1.10 -2.26 -13.18
N LYS A 185 -2.02 -3.05 -13.74
CA LYS A 185 -2.72 -2.68 -14.98
C LYS A 185 -3.56 -1.42 -14.78
N GLN A 186 -4.21 -1.27 -13.64
CA GLN A 186 -4.98 -0.08 -13.30
C GLN A 186 -4.09 1.15 -13.16
N ILE A 187 -2.95 1.03 -12.48
CA ILE A 187 -1.95 2.09 -12.34
C ILE A 187 -1.43 2.51 -13.71
N ALA A 188 -0.98 1.55 -14.54
CA ALA A 188 -0.49 1.83 -15.88
C ALA A 188 -1.55 2.49 -16.77
N GLN A 189 -2.82 2.11 -16.64
CA GLN A 189 -3.92 2.72 -17.40
C GLN A 189 -4.21 4.15 -16.92
N GLN A 190 -4.16 4.40 -15.61
CA GLN A 190 -4.27 5.75 -15.05
C GLN A 190 -3.10 6.65 -15.46
N ASP A 191 -1.88 6.12 -15.45
CA ASP A 191 -0.69 6.85 -15.88
C ASP A 191 -0.73 7.18 -17.36
N ALA A 192 -1.18 6.25 -18.21
CA ALA A 192 -1.38 6.50 -19.63
C ALA A 192 -2.45 7.58 -19.89
N GLU A 193 -3.55 7.57 -19.13
CA GLU A 193 -4.59 8.59 -19.23
C GLU A 193 -4.10 9.96 -18.73
N ARG A 194 -3.34 9.99 -17.64
CA ARG A 194 -2.68 11.20 -17.12
C ARG A 194 -1.67 11.76 -18.12
N ALA A 195 -0.85 10.92 -18.74
CA ALA A 195 0.11 11.33 -19.75
C ALA A 195 -0.58 11.96 -20.95
N LYS A 196 -1.70 11.38 -21.43
CA LYS A 196 -2.53 11.97 -22.49
C LYS A 196 -3.05 13.35 -22.08
N PHE A 197 -3.54 13.49 -20.85
CA PHE A 197 -4.02 14.78 -20.35
C PHE A 197 -2.91 15.84 -20.26
N VAL A 198 -1.70 15.45 -19.87
CA VAL A 198 -0.53 16.34 -19.83
C VAL A 198 -0.16 16.82 -21.24
N VAL A 199 -0.13 15.91 -22.22
CA VAL A 199 0.14 16.25 -23.63
C VAL A 199 -0.95 17.19 -24.18
N GLU A 200 -2.22 16.88 -23.94
CA GLU A 200 -3.34 17.72 -24.38
C GLU A 200 -3.27 19.12 -23.75
N LYS A 201 -2.96 19.21 -22.46
CA LYS A 201 -2.74 20.48 -21.76
C LYS A 201 -1.58 21.28 -22.37
N ALA A 202 -0.45 20.64 -22.63
CA ALA A 202 0.71 21.30 -23.24
C ALA A 202 0.43 21.80 -24.66
N GLU A 203 -0.35 21.04 -25.44
CA GLU A 203 -0.78 21.46 -26.76
C GLU A 203 -1.74 22.66 -26.71
N GLN A 204 -2.69 22.66 -25.78
CA GLN A 204 -3.58 23.80 -25.55
C GLN A 204 -2.80 25.05 -25.10
N GLU A 205 -1.84 24.91 -24.19
CA GLU A 205 -0.98 26.02 -23.75
C GLU A 205 -0.11 26.56 -24.90
N ARG A 206 0.45 25.68 -25.73
CA ARG A 206 1.19 26.07 -26.95
C ARG A 206 0.30 26.86 -27.89
N GLN A 207 -0.91 26.37 -28.15
CA GLN A 207 -1.85 27.05 -29.04
C GLN A 207 -2.29 28.40 -28.48
N ALA A 208 -2.55 28.48 -27.18
CA ALA A 208 -2.85 29.74 -26.49
C ALA A 208 -1.68 30.73 -26.57
N SER A 209 -0.44 30.26 -26.45
CA SER A 209 0.77 31.09 -26.57
C SER A 209 0.93 31.66 -27.99
N VAL A 210 0.70 30.85 -29.04
CA VAL A 210 0.75 31.32 -30.44
C VAL A 210 -0.33 32.36 -30.70
N ILE A 211 -1.59 32.07 -30.33
CA ILE A 211 -2.71 33.01 -30.50
C ILE A 211 -2.44 34.32 -29.75
N ARG A 212 -1.87 34.23 -28.54
CA ARG A 212 -1.51 35.40 -27.74
C ARG A 212 -0.39 36.22 -28.42
N ALA A 213 0.66 35.58 -28.91
CA ALA A 213 1.76 36.25 -29.59
C ALA A 213 1.30 36.93 -30.90
N GLU A 214 0.42 36.27 -31.67
CA GLU A 214 -0.20 36.85 -32.86
C GLU A 214 -1.08 38.05 -32.51
N GLY A 215 -1.92 37.93 -31.46
CA GLY A 215 -2.73 39.03 -30.96
C GLY A 215 -1.91 40.22 -30.44
N GLU A 216 -0.80 39.94 -29.74
CA GLU A 216 0.15 40.96 -29.30
C GLU A 216 0.85 41.63 -30.48
N ALA A 217 1.28 40.89 -31.51
CA ALA A 217 1.92 41.42 -32.71
C ALA A 217 0.95 42.28 -33.54
N GLU A 218 -0.29 41.81 -33.74
CA GLU A 218 -1.33 42.57 -34.45
C GLU A 218 -1.72 43.83 -33.67
N GLY A 219 -1.87 43.71 -32.35
CA GLY A 219 -2.11 44.83 -31.44
C GLY A 219 -0.98 45.86 -31.46
N ALA A 220 0.27 45.42 -31.38
CA ALA A 220 1.45 46.28 -31.51
C ALA A 220 1.46 46.98 -32.88
N GLY A 221 1.17 46.26 -33.97
CA GLY A 221 1.08 46.84 -35.31
C GLY A 221 -0.04 47.88 -35.46
N LEU A 222 -1.17 47.69 -34.78
CA LEU A 222 -2.24 48.70 -34.71
C LEU A 222 -1.82 49.92 -33.89
N ILE A 223 -1.17 49.71 -32.74
CA ILE A 223 -0.66 50.78 -31.88
C ILE A 223 0.40 51.61 -32.63
N THR A 224 1.36 50.98 -33.30
CA THR A 224 2.38 51.67 -34.10
C THR A 224 1.73 52.52 -35.20
N ARG A 225 0.79 51.95 -35.97
CA ARG A 225 0.06 52.71 -37.01
C ARG A 225 -0.78 53.86 -36.44
N ALA A 226 -1.32 53.72 -35.23
CA ALA A 226 -2.04 54.78 -34.54
C ALA A 226 -1.09 55.88 -34.03
N LEU A 227 0.07 55.51 -33.50
CA LEU A 227 1.12 56.43 -33.04
C LEU A 227 1.72 57.22 -34.20
N ASP A 228 2.00 56.58 -35.34
CA ASP A 228 2.49 57.26 -36.56
C ASP A 228 1.54 58.35 -37.04
N LYS A 229 0.22 58.14 -36.88
CA LYS A 229 -0.80 59.15 -37.23
C LYS A 229 -0.95 60.28 -36.20
N ALA A 230 -0.71 60.00 -34.92
CA ALA A 230 -0.96 60.94 -33.83
C ALA A 230 0.30 61.70 -33.36
N GLY A 231 1.50 61.27 -33.76
CA GLY A 231 2.78 61.91 -33.42
C GLY A 231 3.25 61.66 -31.98
N ASP A 232 4.42 62.21 -31.65
CA ASP A 232 5.16 61.92 -30.40
C ASP A 232 4.45 62.41 -29.11
N GLY A 233 3.39 63.21 -29.25
CA GLY A 233 2.60 63.70 -28.11
C GLY A 233 1.93 62.60 -27.30
N LEU A 234 1.49 61.51 -27.96
CA LEU A 234 0.78 60.40 -27.31
C LEU A 234 1.75 59.49 -26.51
N LEU A 235 2.96 59.29 -27.02
CA LEU A 235 4.07 58.63 -26.31
C LEU A 235 4.49 59.44 -25.09
N THR A 236 4.62 60.76 -25.24
CA THR A 236 4.97 61.67 -24.14
C THR A 236 3.92 61.62 -23.03
N MET A 237 2.63 61.64 -23.38
CA MET A 237 1.55 61.55 -22.39
C MET A 237 1.54 60.19 -21.68
N ARG A 238 1.67 59.07 -22.40
CA ARG A 238 1.80 57.72 -21.81
C ARG A 238 3.01 57.61 -20.88
N ARG A 239 4.14 58.23 -21.23
CA ARG A 239 5.35 58.27 -20.39
C ARG A 239 5.12 59.03 -19.09
N ILE A 240 4.40 60.14 -19.15
CA ILE A 240 3.98 60.90 -17.96
C ILE A 240 3.00 60.07 -17.11
N GLU A 241 1.99 59.42 -17.70
CA GLU A 241 1.03 58.57 -16.97
C GLU A 241 1.70 57.38 -16.29
N ALA A 242 2.58 56.66 -17.02
CA ALA A 242 3.37 55.57 -16.46
C ALA A 242 4.27 56.06 -15.32
N SER A 243 4.91 57.23 -15.49
CA SER A 243 5.74 57.83 -14.43
C SER A 243 4.91 58.22 -13.22
N GLN A 244 3.70 58.76 -13.41
CA GLN A 244 2.74 59.03 -12.32
C GLN A 244 2.32 57.76 -11.60
N GLN A 245 2.04 56.69 -12.35
CA GLN A 245 1.57 55.43 -11.79
C GLN A 245 2.68 54.70 -11.03
N ILE A 246 3.91 54.71 -11.57
CA ILE A 246 5.11 54.24 -10.87
C ILE A 246 5.35 55.08 -9.60
N ALA A 247 5.28 56.41 -9.68
CA ALA A 247 5.43 57.28 -8.50
C ALA A 247 4.37 57.02 -7.44
N LYS A 248 3.11 56.79 -7.84
CA LYS A 248 1.99 56.46 -6.93
C LYS A 248 2.14 55.08 -6.28
N THR A 249 2.66 54.10 -7.03
CA THR A 249 2.93 52.75 -6.51
C THR A 249 4.12 52.77 -5.55
N LEU A 250 5.19 53.51 -5.90
CA LEU A 250 6.38 53.72 -5.06
C LEU A 250 6.05 54.53 -3.80
N SER A 251 5.19 55.55 -3.86
CA SER A 251 4.78 56.32 -2.67
C SER A 251 3.97 55.49 -1.67
N GLY A 252 3.30 54.43 -2.13
CA GLY A 252 2.55 53.51 -1.28
C GLY A 252 3.40 52.37 -0.68
N ALA A 253 4.59 52.12 -1.21
CA ALA A 253 5.49 51.09 -0.71
C ALA A 253 6.31 51.62 0.48
N LYS A 254 6.23 50.95 1.63
CA LYS A 254 6.87 51.39 2.89
C LYS A 254 8.41 51.41 2.90
N ASN A 255 9.06 50.90 1.84
CA ASN A 255 10.51 50.65 1.78
C ASN A 255 11.22 51.43 0.64
N VAL A 256 10.69 52.56 0.18
CA VAL A 256 11.34 53.38 -0.86
C VAL A 256 12.05 54.57 -0.21
N SER A 257 13.39 54.54 -0.20
CA SER A 257 14.24 55.66 0.24
C SER A 257 14.75 56.43 -0.97
N TYR A 258 14.55 57.76 -0.99
CA TYR A 258 15.00 58.64 -2.07
C TYR A 258 16.42 59.11 -1.78
N LEU A 259 17.40 58.67 -2.57
CA LEU A 259 18.78 59.12 -2.46
C LEU A 259 19.00 60.48 -3.18
N PRO A 260 19.50 61.53 -2.50
CA PRO A 260 20.05 62.71 -3.15
C PRO A 260 21.48 62.44 -3.66
N SER A 261 21.86 63.09 -4.76
CA SER A 261 23.03 62.75 -5.58
C SER A 261 24.41 63.17 -5.02
N SER A 262 24.66 63.12 -3.71
CA SER A 262 25.98 63.48 -3.18
C SER A 262 26.30 62.88 -1.81
N GLY A 263 27.32 62.01 -1.74
CA GLY A 263 28.08 61.70 -0.53
C GLY A 263 28.12 60.22 -0.12
N ASN A 264 29.32 59.63 -0.15
CA ASN A 264 29.69 58.30 0.37
C ASN A 264 29.25 58.09 1.83
N ILE A 265 28.53 56.99 2.15
CA ILE A 265 28.63 56.30 3.45
C ILE A 265 28.40 54.78 3.30
N LEU A 266 29.36 54.06 3.88
CA LEU A 266 29.41 52.71 4.45
C LEU A 266 28.08 51.95 4.62
N GLU A 267 28.08 50.71 4.12
CA GLU A 267 27.06 49.69 4.37
C GLU A 267 27.07 49.25 5.84
N SER A 268 26.00 49.59 6.55
CA SER A 268 25.53 48.79 7.68
C SER A 268 24.10 48.35 7.38
N ASN A 269 23.93 47.02 7.31
CA ASN A 269 22.69 46.34 6.94
C ASN A 269 21.84 46.09 8.21
N PRO A 270 20.56 46.51 8.27
CA PRO A 270 19.63 46.08 9.31
C PRO A 270 18.62 45.03 8.77
N PRO A 271 17.92 44.33 9.68
CA PRO A 271 17.57 42.92 9.50
C PRO A 271 16.23 42.70 8.78
N ALA A 272 16.18 41.69 7.93
CA ALA A 272 14.94 41.17 7.36
C ALA A 272 14.19 40.32 8.39
N ALA A 273 13.16 40.90 9.00
CA ALA A 273 12.17 40.18 9.81
C ALA A 273 10.76 40.54 9.34
N HIS A 274 10.25 39.82 8.33
CA HIS A 274 8.83 39.41 8.22
C HIS A 274 8.61 38.57 6.95
N LEU A 275 8.66 37.24 7.11
CA LEU A 275 7.86 36.23 6.40
C LEU A 275 8.31 34.86 6.92
N ARG A 276 7.90 34.55 8.16
CA ARG A 276 7.90 33.19 8.69
C ARG A 276 6.48 32.90 9.11
N PHE A 277 5.78 32.08 8.33
CA PHE A 277 5.03 30.93 8.81
C PHE A 277 4.54 30.11 7.61
N LEU A 278 4.89 28.82 7.63
CA LEU A 278 4.43 27.69 6.79
C LEU A 278 5.15 27.42 5.44
N ARG A 279 6.41 27.00 5.53
CA ARG A 279 6.96 25.76 4.92
C ARG A 279 8.47 25.70 5.24
N ALA A 280 8.83 24.96 6.28
CA ALA A 280 10.22 24.56 6.50
C ALA A 280 10.39 23.22 5.79
N SER A 281 10.89 23.24 4.55
CA SER A 281 11.40 22.04 3.88
C SER A 281 12.63 21.56 4.68
N MET A 282 12.60 20.34 5.20
CA MET A 282 13.68 19.77 6.01
C MET A 282 14.78 19.18 5.11
N ARG A 283 15.71 20.02 4.67
CA ARG A 283 16.89 19.57 3.91
C ARG A 283 17.90 18.85 4.80
N LEU A 284 17.84 17.52 4.84
CA LEU A 284 18.54 16.69 5.85
C LEU A 284 20.08 16.77 5.78
N ASN A 285 20.68 16.80 4.59
CA ASN A 285 22.13 16.79 4.42
C ASN A 285 22.72 17.96 3.62
N GLU A 286 21.93 19.00 3.29
CA GLU A 286 22.35 20.10 2.38
C GLU A 286 23.68 20.75 2.79
N HIS A 287 23.95 20.86 4.09
CA HIS A 287 25.15 21.51 4.60
C HIS A 287 26.18 20.54 5.17
N THR A 288 25.99 19.23 5.03
CA THR A 288 26.83 18.23 5.72
C THR A 288 27.89 17.68 4.78
N VAL A 289 29.16 17.74 5.20
CA VAL A 289 30.29 17.08 4.54
C VAL A 289 30.92 16.08 5.50
N LEU A 290 31.05 14.82 5.10
CA LEU A 290 31.68 13.78 5.91
C LEU A 290 33.06 13.46 5.34
N ARG A 291 34.11 13.80 6.07
CA ARG A 291 35.49 13.51 5.69
C ARG A 291 35.93 12.19 6.29
N GLY A 292 36.39 11.26 5.45
CA GLY A 292 37.08 10.04 5.83
C GLY A 292 38.61 10.16 5.70
N GLU A 293 39.28 9.01 5.76
CA GLU A 293 40.72 8.89 5.51
C GLU A 293 41.02 8.85 4.00
N ARG A 294 40.11 8.29 3.19
CA ARG A 294 40.29 8.10 1.73
C ARG A 294 39.16 8.67 0.89
N VAL A 295 38.01 8.91 1.49
CA VAL A 295 36.82 9.45 0.81
C VAL A 295 36.30 10.70 1.52
N VAL A 296 35.66 11.58 0.75
CA VAL A 296 34.88 12.70 1.27
C VAL A 296 33.47 12.59 0.69
N LEU A 297 32.46 12.63 1.56
CA LEU A 297 31.06 12.63 1.16
C LEU A 297 30.54 14.06 1.18
N VAL A 298 30.01 14.50 0.05
CA VAL A 298 29.52 15.87 -0.14
C VAL A 298 28.07 15.84 -0.62
N PRO A 299 27.25 16.86 -0.32
CA PRO A 299 25.88 16.90 -0.80
C PRO A 299 25.84 16.99 -2.33
N TYR A 300 24.85 16.36 -2.93
CA TYR A 300 24.70 16.36 -4.38
C TYR A 300 24.30 17.76 -4.89
N SER A 301 25.29 18.45 -5.49
CA SER A 301 25.15 19.79 -6.07
C SER A 301 25.15 19.78 -7.60
N ARG A 302 24.66 20.88 -8.19
CA ARG A 302 24.53 21.10 -9.63
C ARG A 302 25.84 20.88 -10.42
N GLU A 303 26.99 21.18 -9.83
CA GLU A 303 28.31 21.00 -10.45
C GLU A 303 28.68 19.53 -10.71
N HIS A 304 28.05 18.58 -9.99
CA HIS A 304 28.31 17.15 -10.16
C HIS A 304 27.51 16.53 -11.31
N VAL A 305 26.47 17.20 -11.80
CA VAL A 305 25.51 16.64 -12.77
C VAL A 305 26.18 16.23 -14.07
N GLU A 306 27.07 17.05 -14.63
CA GLU A 306 27.73 16.71 -15.90
C GLU A 306 28.59 15.45 -15.81
N THR A 307 29.29 15.27 -14.68
CA THR A 307 30.12 14.08 -14.44
C THR A 307 29.24 12.85 -14.16
N TYR A 308 28.16 13.03 -13.41
CA TYR A 308 27.19 11.96 -13.15
C TYR A 308 26.52 11.49 -14.45
N HIS A 309 26.11 12.42 -15.32
CA HIS A 309 25.55 12.13 -16.63
C HIS A 309 26.49 11.29 -17.48
N ALA A 310 27.78 11.65 -17.49
CA ALA A 310 28.79 10.88 -18.23
C ALA A 310 28.91 9.44 -17.72
N TRP A 311 28.78 9.21 -16.41
CA TRP A 311 28.74 7.85 -15.85
C TRP A 311 27.47 7.09 -16.24
N MET A 312 26.33 7.78 -16.23
CA MET A 312 25.04 7.21 -16.63
C MET A 312 24.93 6.93 -18.12
N GLN A 313 25.93 7.27 -18.94
CA GLN A 313 26.02 6.82 -20.34
C GLN A 313 26.62 5.40 -20.48
N ASP A 314 27.22 4.83 -19.43
CA ASP A 314 27.76 3.47 -19.44
C ASP A 314 26.64 2.42 -19.22
N PRO A 315 26.33 1.56 -20.23
CA PRO A 315 25.29 0.54 -20.10
C PRO A 315 25.54 -0.46 -18.97
N ALA A 316 26.81 -0.72 -18.63
CA ALA A 316 27.14 -1.64 -17.54
C ALA A 316 26.82 -1.04 -16.17
N LEU A 317 26.92 0.29 -16.02
CA LEU A 317 26.50 0.99 -14.81
C LEU A 317 24.98 1.08 -14.73
N GLN A 318 24.31 1.46 -15.81
CA GLN A 318 22.84 1.52 -15.87
C GLN A 318 22.19 0.18 -15.48
N ALA A 319 22.72 -0.94 -15.99
CA ALA A 319 22.22 -2.27 -15.64
C ALA A 319 22.43 -2.61 -14.15
N GLN A 320 23.54 -2.18 -13.56
CA GLN A 320 23.85 -2.44 -12.15
C GLN A 320 23.08 -1.53 -11.19
N THR A 321 22.68 -0.33 -11.63
CA THR A 321 21.88 0.63 -10.85
C THR A 321 20.40 0.59 -11.19
N ALA A 322 19.98 -0.24 -12.16
CA ALA A 322 18.62 -0.28 -12.71
C ALA A 322 18.09 1.10 -13.16
N SER A 323 18.97 1.97 -13.67
CA SER A 323 18.63 3.35 -14.07
C SER A 323 18.25 3.45 -15.55
N GLU A 324 17.25 4.27 -15.87
CA GLU A 324 16.89 4.63 -17.25
C GLU A 324 17.75 5.79 -17.78
N PRO A 325 18.06 5.84 -19.09
CA PRO A 325 18.84 6.92 -19.68
C PRO A 325 18.03 8.22 -19.71
N LEU A 326 18.60 9.29 -19.17
CA LEU A 326 17.99 10.62 -19.14
C LEU A 326 18.80 11.61 -19.98
N THR A 327 18.15 12.69 -20.40
CA THR A 327 18.84 13.84 -21.00
C THR A 327 19.51 14.68 -19.91
N LEU A 328 20.53 15.48 -20.30
CA LEU A 328 21.25 16.33 -19.35
C LEU A 328 20.34 17.32 -18.60
N ASP A 329 19.34 17.89 -19.30
CA ASP A 329 18.36 18.79 -18.69
C ASP A 329 17.44 18.08 -17.69
N GLU A 330 17.07 16.82 -17.97
CA GLU A 330 16.31 15.98 -17.04
C GLU A 330 17.14 15.59 -15.82
N GLU A 331 18.44 15.35 -15.96
CA GLU A 331 19.33 15.10 -14.82
C GLU A 331 19.47 16.33 -13.91
N TYR A 332 19.53 17.54 -14.48
CA TYR A 332 19.50 18.77 -13.66
C TYR A 332 18.19 18.90 -12.88
N ALA A 333 17.06 18.55 -13.49
CA ALA A 333 15.77 18.55 -12.82
C ALA A 333 15.70 17.49 -11.70
N MET A 334 16.22 16.28 -11.96
CA MET A 334 16.30 15.22 -10.96
C MET A 334 17.24 15.55 -9.80
N GLN A 335 18.41 16.14 -10.08
CA GLN A 335 19.33 16.60 -9.04
C GLN A 335 18.65 17.62 -8.13
N GLN A 336 17.88 18.56 -8.70
CA GLN A 336 17.15 19.53 -7.91
C GLN A 336 16.08 18.87 -7.04
N SER A 337 15.32 17.92 -7.59
CA SER A 337 14.34 17.12 -6.83
C SER A 337 15.01 16.42 -5.64
N TRP A 338 16.07 15.65 -5.91
CA TRP A 338 16.75 14.85 -4.87
C TRP A 338 17.42 15.69 -3.79
N ARG A 339 17.72 16.97 -4.08
CA ARG A 339 18.27 17.91 -3.11
C ARG A 339 17.19 18.57 -2.24
N ASP A 340 15.99 18.74 -2.78
CA ASP A 340 14.86 19.33 -2.07
C ASP A 340 13.96 18.26 -1.38
N ASP A 341 14.19 16.98 -1.64
CA ASP A 341 13.46 15.85 -1.02
C ASP A 341 13.85 15.66 0.45
N ASP A 342 12.85 15.70 1.34
CA ASP A 342 13.02 15.60 2.80
C ASP A 342 13.19 14.13 3.28
N ASP A 343 13.04 13.15 2.39
CA ASP A 343 13.12 11.71 2.66
C ASP A 343 14.30 11.03 1.98
N LYS A 344 15.21 11.80 1.37
CA LYS A 344 16.38 11.27 0.67
C LYS A 344 17.67 11.96 1.11
N LEU A 345 18.72 11.17 1.31
CA LEU A 345 20.08 11.66 1.53
C LEU A 345 20.96 11.18 0.38
N THR A 346 21.34 12.10 -0.49
CA THR A 346 22.23 11.82 -1.62
C THR A 346 23.60 12.43 -1.34
N PHE A 347 24.63 11.59 -1.24
CA PHE A 347 26.02 12.02 -1.11
C PHE A 347 26.84 11.61 -2.32
N ILE A 348 27.59 12.55 -2.89
CA ILE A 348 28.62 12.23 -3.86
C ILE A 348 29.89 11.78 -3.13
N VAL A 349 30.44 10.65 -3.55
CA VAL A 349 31.71 10.10 -3.07
C VAL A 349 32.83 10.72 -3.86
N LEU A 350 33.64 11.54 -3.19
CA LEU A 350 34.88 12.04 -3.72
C LEU A 350 36.06 11.21 -3.19
N ALA A 351 36.91 10.71 -4.06
CA ALA A 351 38.15 10.04 -3.70
C ALA A 351 39.26 11.07 -3.47
N LEU A 352 39.98 10.95 -2.34
CA LEU A 352 41.17 11.76 -2.07
C LEU A 352 42.31 11.31 -2.99
N ALA A 353 42.64 12.16 -3.98
CA ALA A 353 43.68 11.86 -4.97
C ALA A 353 45.08 12.25 -4.49
N ARG A 354 45.18 13.11 -3.47
CA ARG A 354 46.43 13.58 -2.84
C ARG A 354 46.30 13.51 -1.32
N ASP A 355 47.42 13.40 -0.64
CA ASP A 355 47.44 13.45 0.82
C ASP A 355 47.16 14.89 1.28
N VAL A 356 46.10 15.07 2.07
CA VAL A 356 45.61 16.37 2.53
C VAL A 356 45.62 16.37 4.06
N PRO A 357 46.21 17.36 4.73
CA PRO A 357 46.20 17.47 6.19
C PRO A 357 44.78 17.40 6.78
N ARG A 358 44.62 16.79 7.96
CA ARG A 358 43.31 16.56 8.61
C ARG A 358 42.56 17.84 8.98
N ASP A 359 43.28 18.94 9.08
CA ASP A 359 42.83 20.29 9.44
C ASP A 359 42.68 21.23 8.23
N ALA A 360 42.87 20.73 7.00
CA ALA A 360 42.64 21.51 5.80
C ALA A 360 41.20 22.03 5.72
N ASP A 361 41.05 23.26 5.22
CA ASP A 361 39.75 23.89 4.98
C ASP A 361 38.97 23.16 3.87
N THR A 362 37.64 23.33 3.88
CA THR A 362 36.75 22.65 2.92
C THR A 362 37.14 22.93 1.48
N SER A 363 37.60 24.14 1.13
CA SER A 363 37.96 24.49 -0.25
C SER A 363 39.21 23.77 -0.74
N THR A 364 40.26 23.71 0.08
CA THR A 364 41.49 22.95 -0.21
C THR A 364 41.20 21.46 -0.29
N LEU A 365 40.36 20.93 0.61
CA LEU A 365 39.95 19.53 0.60
C LEU A 365 39.27 19.15 -0.72
N LEU A 366 38.27 19.92 -1.15
CA LEU A 366 37.51 19.62 -2.37
C LEU A 366 38.38 19.72 -3.63
N SER A 367 39.33 20.67 -3.68
CA SER A 367 40.25 20.81 -4.82
C SER A 367 41.19 19.62 -5.02
N ALA A 368 41.42 18.81 -3.97
CA ALA A 368 42.29 17.65 -3.99
C ALA A 368 41.55 16.32 -4.21
N CYS A 369 40.22 16.37 -4.37
CA CYS A 369 39.40 15.20 -4.56
C CYS A 369 38.93 15.05 -6.01
N ALA A 370 38.64 13.81 -6.40
CA ALA A 370 38.03 13.48 -7.69
C ALA A 370 36.70 12.75 -7.45
N MET A 371 35.68 13.04 -8.26
CA MET A 371 34.40 12.33 -8.19
C MET A 371 34.62 10.84 -8.50
N ALA A 372 34.11 9.96 -7.64
CA ALA A 372 34.32 8.52 -7.76
C ALA A 372 33.03 7.70 -7.74
N GLY A 373 31.94 8.25 -7.19
CA GLY A 373 30.64 7.60 -7.14
C GLY A 373 29.64 8.37 -6.27
N ASP A 374 28.64 7.67 -5.76
CA ASP A 374 27.59 8.20 -4.87
C ASP A 374 27.13 7.14 -3.85
N VAL A 375 26.56 7.63 -2.75
CA VAL A 375 25.88 6.81 -1.75
C VAL A 375 24.57 7.49 -1.38
N ASN A 376 23.48 6.73 -1.46
CA ASN A 376 22.13 7.24 -1.27
C ASN A 376 21.46 6.52 -0.09
N VAL A 377 20.63 7.26 0.65
CA VAL A 377 19.71 6.72 1.64
C VAL A 377 18.30 7.19 1.32
N PHE A 378 17.36 6.26 1.21
CA PHE A 378 15.94 6.55 1.06
C PHE A 378 15.21 6.21 2.36
N LEU A 379 14.48 7.18 2.90
CA LEU A 379 13.78 7.08 4.16
C LEU A 379 12.30 6.79 3.90
N THR A 380 11.86 5.58 4.18
CA THR A 380 10.45 5.21 4.05
C THR A 380 9.78 5.13 5.42
N PRO A 381 8.79 5.98 5.74
CA PRO A 381 7.97 5.79 6.92
C PRO A 381 7.07 4.56 6.72
N ARG A 382 7.18 3.57 7.61
CA ARG A 382 6.22 2.47 7.69
C ARG A 382 5.32 2.65 8.91
N PHE A 383 4.01 2.65 8.67
CA PHE A 383 3.00 2.63 9.72
C PHE A 383 2.93 1.21 10.30
N SER A 384 3.00 1.10 11.62
CA SER A 384 2.67 -0.14 12.31
C SER A 384 1.15 -0.36 12.29
N ASP A 385 0.72 -1.61 12.50
CA ASP A 385 -0.70 -1.96 12.73
C ASP A 385 -1.30 -1.30 14.00
N ASP A 386 -0.45 -0.67 14.81
CA ASP A 386 -0.83 0.11 16.00
C ASP A 386 -0.92 1.60 15.61
N GLU A 387 -2.15 2.13 15.54
CA GLU A 387 -2.46 3.50 15.08
C GLU A 387 -1.89 4.60 15.99
N ASP A 388 -1.53 4.25 17.24
CA ASP A 388 -1.00 5.18 18.25
C ASP A 388 0.54 5.21 18.32
N ALA A 389 1.24 4.34 17.57
CA ALA A 389 2.70 4.32 17.54
C ALA A 389 3.25 5.28 16.46
N PRO A 390 4.29 6.08 16.76
CA PRO A 390 4.90 6.96 15.77
C PRO A 390 5.44 6.16 14.56
N PRO A 391 5.34 6.67 13.33
CA PRO A 391 5.76 5.95 12.13
C PRO A 391 7.24 5.53 12.25
N ASN A 392 7.51 4.26 11.99
CA ASN A 392 8.88 3.75 12.02
C ASN A 392 9.55 4.05 10.68
N THR A 393 10.57 4.91 10.69
CA THR A 393 11.38 5.18 9.49
C THR A 393 12.34 4.02 9.23
N TYR A 394 12.26 3.45 8.04
CA TYR A 394 13.22 2.50 7.50
C TYR A 394 14.14 3.22 6.51
N ALA A 395 15.40 2.80 6.45
CA ALA A 395 16.39 3.38 5.56
C ALA A 395 16.89 2.34 4.56
N GLU A 396 16.62 2.58 3.29
CA GLU A 396 17.17 1.82 2.16
C GLU A 396 18.48 2.47 1.71
N MET A 397 19.53 1.67 1.56
CA MET A 397 20.87 2.16 1.24
C MET A 397 21.34 1.68 -0.12
N GLU A 398 21.92 2.59 -0.89
CA GLU A 398 22.52 2.31 -2.18
C GLU A 398 23.92 2.89 -2.25
N VAL A 399 24.83 2.18 -2.93
CA VAL A 399 26.18 2.67 -3.20
C VAL A 399 26.57 2.34 -4.63
N MET A 400 27.17 3.31 -5.30
CA MET A 400 27.81 3.12 -6.60
C MET A 400 29.20 3.73 -6.57
N ILE A 401 30.20 2.99 -7.06
CA ILE A 401 31.52 3.53 -7.39
C ILE A 401 31.68 3.47 -8.90
N ALA A 402 31.28 4.56 -9.56
CA ALA A 402 31.22 4.65 -11.01
C ALA A 402 32.61 4.50 -11.65
N GLU A 403 33.61 5.21 -11.12
CA GLU A 403 34.96 5.23 -11.69
C GLU A 403 35.74 3.92 -11.48
N HIS A 404 36.05 3.23 -12.58
CA HIS A 404 36.78 1.95 -12.54
C HIS A 404 38.15 2.05 -11.84
N ALA A 405 38.85 3.19 -11.99
CA ALA A 405 40.16 3.41 -11.38
C ALA A 405 40.13 3.34 -9.85
N TRP A 406 38.97 3.66 -9.26
CA TRP A 406 38.75 3.80 -7.83
C TRP A 406 38.06 2.57 -7.19
N ARG A 407 37.55 1.63 -8.01
CA ARG A 407 36.97 0.37 -7.54
C ARG A 407 38.01 -0.52 -6.85
N ARG A 408 37.56 -1.36 -5.92
CA ARG A 408 38.38 -2.30 -5.13
C ARG A 408 39.49 -1.67 -4.26
N ARG A 409 39.48 -0.34 -4.06
CA ARG A 409 40.39 0.36 -3.12
C ARG A 409 39.80 0.58 -1.72
N GLY A 410 38.61 0.03 -1.47
CA GLY A 410 37.91 0.13 -0.19
C GLY A 410 37.11 1.42 0.02
N LEU A 411 36.97 2.26 -1.02
CA LEU A 411 36.24 3.54 -0.95
C LEU A 411 34.76 3.34 -0.63
N GLY A 412 34.05 2.44 -1.34
CA GLY A 412 32.64 2.16 -1.08
C GLY A 412 32.39 1.64 0.34
N ARG A 413 33.33 0.84 0.88
CA ARG A 413 33.27 0.37 2.26
C ARG A 413 33.37 1.51 3.25
N GLU A 414 34.39 2.37 3.10
CA GLU A 414 34.59 3.51 3.99
C GLU A 414 33.43 4.51 3.91
N ALA A 415 32.94 4.80 2.70
CA ALA A 415 31.78 5.66 2.46
C ALA A 415 30.53 5.13 3.19
N LEU A 416 30.18 3.85 3.00
CA LEU A 416 29.06 3.24 3.71
C LEU A 416 29.27 3.22 5.23
N GLN A 417 30.47 2.91 5.72
CA GLN A 417 30.75 2.90 7.16
C GLN A 417 30.56 4.27 7.82
N MET A 418 30.97 5.35 7.14
CA MET A 418 30.75 6.72 7.61
C MET A 418 29.30 7.14 7.53
N LEU A 419 28.60 6.79 6.45
CA LEU A 419 27.18 7.07 6.29
C LEU A 419 26.34 6.33 7.33
N LEU A 420 26.61 5.04 7.56
CA LEU A 420 26.00 4.23 8.61
C LEU A 420 26.24 4.86 9.99
N HIS A 421 27.46 5.33 10.26
CA HIS A 421 27.77 6.03 11.50
C HIS A 421 26.93 7.31 11.62
N TYR A 422 26.87 8.11 10.56
CA TYR A 422 26.11 9.35 10.53
C TYR A 422 24.61 9.10 10.81
N ILE A 423 23.95 8.19 10.11
CA ILE A 423 22.51 7.95 10.30
C ILE A 423 22.15 7.27 11.63
N THR A 424 23.07 6.52 12.24
CA THR A 424 22.83 5.82 13.52
C THR A 424 23.27 6.62 14.75
N GLN A 425 24.03 7.72 14.57
CA GLN A 425 24.60 8.49 15.69
C GLN A 425 24.33 10.00 15.60
N ALA A 426 23.91 10.54 14.46
CA ALA A 426 23.64 11.97 14.32
C ALA A 426 22.44 12.40 15.19
N ALA A 427 22.56 13.60 15.77
CA ALA A 427 21.51 14.20 16.58
C ALA A 427 20.64 15.13 15.73
N GLY A 428 19.40 14.73 15.45
CA GLY A 428 18.40 15.58 14.78
C GLY A 428 17.40 14.72 13.99
N PRO A 429 16.07 14.91 14.15
CA PRO A 429 15.08 14.08 13.49
C PRO A 429 15.28 14.10 11.96
N PRO A 430 15.26 12.94 11.28
CA PRO A 430 14.84 11.61 11.75
C PRO A 430 15.93 10.73 12.40
N PHE A 431 17.13 11.27 12.67
CA PHE A 431 18.26 10.56 13.29
C PHE A 431 18.29 10.71 14.83
N PRO A 432 18.82 9.72 15.57
CA PRO A 432 19.44 8.48 15.09
C PRO A 432 18.42 7.41 14.69
N LEU A 433 18.70 6.69 13.61
CA LEU A 433 17.92 5.52 13.19
C LEU A 433 18.36 4.27 13.95
N ASP A 434 17.40 3.39 14.24
CA ASP A 434 17.69 2.06 14.79
C ASP A 434 18.45 1.24 13.73
N PRO A 435 19.63 0.67 14.06
CA PRO A 435 20.42 -0.15 13.14
C PRO A 435 19.62 -1.29 12.49
N THR A 436 18.63 -1.86 13.19
CA THR A 436 17.81 -2.97 12.67
C THR A 436 16.84 -2.58 11.55
N ARG A 437 16.71 -1.28 11.28
CA ARG A 437 15.81 -0.72 10.25
C ARG A 437 16.55 -0.36 8.96
N LEU A 438 17.82 -0.72 8.87
CA LEU A 438 18.67 -0.50 7.72
C LEU A 438 18.63 -1.71 6.79
N PHE A 439 18.36 -1.47 5.51
CA PHE A 439 18.36 -2.50 4.49
C PHE A 439 18.88 -1.97 3.15
N ALA A 440 19.21 -2.87 2.23
CA ALA A 440 19.64 -2.57 0.87
C ALA A 440 19.07 -3.62 -0.07
N ARG A 441 18.59 -3.20 -1.24
CA ARG A 441 18.22 -4.10 -2.33
C ARG A 441 19.32 -4.09 -3.37
N ILE A 442 19.77 -5.27 -3.73
CA ILE A 442 20.93 -5.44 -4.60
C ILE A 442 20.56 -6.47 -5.65
N SER A 443 20.84 -6.20 -6.93
CA SER A 443 20.72 -7.22 -7.97
C SER A 443 21.53 -8.47 -7.61
N MET A 444 20.95 -9.65 -7.83
CA MET A 444 21.59 -10.95 -7.62
C MET A 444 22.86 -11.12 -8.49
N GLU A 445 22.96 -10.39 -9.60
CA GLU A 445 24.14 -10.39 -10.47
C GLU A 445 25.30 -9.54 -9.90
N ASN A 446 25.02 -8.64 -8.96
CA ASN A 446 26.00 -7.73 -8.38
C ASN A 446 26.71 -8.32 -7.15
N ALA A 447 27.44 -9.42 -7.37
CA ALA A 447 28.23 -10.09 -6.33
C ALA A 447 29.19 -9.16 -5.55
N PRO A 448 29.86 -8.15 -6.16
CA PRO A 448 30.70 -7.20 -5.42
C PRO A 448 29.95 -6.40 -4.36
N SER A 449 28.74 -5.91 -4.67
CA SER A 449 27.92 -5.15 -3.72
C SER A 449 27.38 -6.05 -2.61
N ILE A 450 26.94 -7.28 -2.93
CA ILE A 450 26.49 -8.26 -1.92
C ILE A 450 27.62 -8.53 -0.92
N ALA A 451 28.81 -8.86 -1.41
CA ALA A 451 29.98 -9.11 -0.55
C ALA A 451 30.39 -7.89 0.29
N LEU A 452 30.17 -6.67 -0.23
CA LEU A 452 30.42 -5.43 0.50
C LEU A 452 29.46 -5.28 1.69
N PHE A 453 28.16 -5.45 1.47
CA PHE A 453 27.14 -5.35 2.53
C PHE A 453 27.27 -6.47 3.57
N GLU A 454 27.62 -7.70 3.16
CA GLU A 454 27.95 -8.79 4.10
C GLU A 454 29.12 -8.42 5.04
N GLN A 455 30.17 -7.81 4.50
CA GLN A 455 31.32 -7.35 5.31
C GLN A 455 30.94 -6.26 6.31
N LEU A 456 29.90 -5.49 6.03
CA LEU A 456 29.37 -4.45 6.92
C LEU A 456 28.44 -5.00 8.01
N GLY A 457 28.05 -6.28 7.93
CA GLY A 457 27.21 -6.96 8.91
C GLY A 457 25.75 -7.15 8.47
N PHE A 458 25.42 -6.84 7.21
CA PHE A 458 24.09 -7.14 6.64
C PHE A 458 23.97 -8.63 6.33
N GLN A 459 22.74 -9.14 6.37
CA GLN A 459 22.41 -10.53 6.05
C GLN A 459 21.28 -10.56 5.02
N ALA A 460 21.34 -11.52 4.10
CA ALA A 460 20.25 -11.75 3.15
C ALA A 460 19.00 -12.21 3.91
N VAL A 461 17.91 -11.44 3.82
CA VAL A 461 16.64 -11.73 4.52
C VAL A 461 15.57 -12.20 3.54
N LYS A 462 15.60 -11.71 2.30
CA LYS A 462 14.62 -12.03 1.27
C LYS A 462 15.25 -12.05 -0.11
N GLU A 463 14.90 -13.05 -0.90
CA GLU A 463 15.25 -13.15 -2.31
C GLU A 463 14.00 -12.93 -3.16
N ASN A 464 14.10 -12.07 -4.16
CA ASN A 464 13.02 -11.77 -5.09
C ASN A 464 13.40 -12.23 -6.49
N THR A 465 12.95 -13.43 -6.87
CA THR A 465 13.27 -14.04 -8.17
C THR A 465 12.61 -13.37 -9.36
N VAL A 466 11.57 -12.55 -9.14
CA VAL A 466 10.86 -11.84 -10.22
C VAL A 466 11.63 -10.61 -10.69
N PHE A 467 12.29 -9.93 -9.75
CA PHE A 467 13.09 -8.73 -10.01
C PHE A 467 14.60 -9.02 -9.98
N GLU A 468 14.99 -10.28 -9.78
CA GLU A 468 16.38 -10.72 -9.69
C GLU A 468 17.19 -9.92 -8.64
N GLU A 469 16.58 -9.67 -7.47
CA GLU A 469 17.14 -8.86 -6.39
C GLU A 469 17.20 -9.63 -5.06
N VAL A 470 18.22 -9.35 -4.26
CA VAL A 470 18.36 -9.79 -2.87
C VAL A 470 18.22 -8.60 -1.92
N GLU A 471 17.35 -8.74 -0.93
CA GLU A 471 17.20 -7.78 0.17
C GLU A 471 18.14 -8.17 1.32
N MET A 472 19.12 -7.32 1.56
CA MET A 472 20.11 -7.43 2.62
C MET A 472 19.70 -6.50 3.76
N ALA A 473 19.57 -6.99 5.00
CA ALA A 473 19.20 -6.15 6.15
C ALA A 473 20.06 -6.42 7.38
N VAL A 474 20.10 -5.46 8.29
CA VAL A 474 20.79 -5.61 9.57
C VAL A 474 19.88 -6.35 10.56
N VAL A 475 20.13 -7.65 10.74
CA VAL A 475 19.35 -8.48 11.68
C VAL A 475 19.86 -8.33 13.12
N ASP A 476 21.17 -8.11 13.29
CA ASP A 476 21.83 -8.00 14.59
C ASP A 476 22.66 -6.70 14.63
N ALA A 477 22.17 -5.72 15.39
CA ALA A 477 22.80 -4.41 15.52
C ALA A 477 24.26 -4.50 16.04
N ALA A 478 24.61 -5.54 16.82
CA ALA A 478 25.96 -5.72 17.34
C ALA A 478 26.98 -6.12 16.26
N ARG A 479 26.52 -6.60 15.10
CA ARG A 479 27.38 -6.99 13.96
C ARG A 479 27.64 -5.85 12.99
N LEU A 480 26.88 -4.76 13.09
CA LEU A 480 27.00 -3.62 12.18
C LEU A 480 28.36 -2.93 12.36
N ARG A 481 29.15 -2.87 11.30
CA ARG A 481 30.46 -2.22 11.30
C ARG A 481 30.32 -0.80 10.79
N THR A 482 30.47 0.18 11.69
CA THR A 482 30.51 1.60 11.33
C THR A 482 31.89 2.20 11.63
N THR A 483 32.19 3.34 11.02
CA THR A 483 33.45 4.07 11.27
C THR A 483 33.11 5.55 11.33
N ALA A 484 33.51 6.22 12.41
CA ALA A 484 33.26 7.64 12.56
C ALA A 484 34.01 8.43 11.47
N PRO A 485 33.39 9.47 10.88
CA PRO A 485 34.12 10.37 9.99
C PRO A 485 35.26 11.05 10.76
N VAL A 486 36.37 11.29 10.07
CA VAL A 486 37.52 12.05 10.57
C VAL A 486 37.10 13.47 10.95
N ALA A 487 36.21 14.08 10.15
CA ALA A 487 35.61 15.37 10.45
C ALA A 487 34.22 15.48 9.81
N VAL A 488 33.32 16.21 10.46
CA VAL A 488 32.06 16.69 9.87
C VAL A 488 32.23 18.18 9.60
N LEU A 489 32.23 18.55 8.32
CA LEU A 489 32.44 19.93 7.86
C LEU A 489 31.14 20.49 7.29
N THR A 490 31.09 21.81 7.11
CA THR A 490 29.95 22.48 6.49
C THR A 490 30.20 22.65 4.99
N TRP A 491 29.22 22.27 4.17
CA TRP A 491 29.25 22.56 2.73
C TRP A 491 29.04 24.06 2.49
N PRO A 492 29.90 24.70 1.67
CA PRO A 492 29.88 26.16 1.46
C PRO A 492 28.64 26.71 0.75
#